data_AF-A0A5B0E3H9-F1
#
_entry.id   AF-A0A5B0E3H9-F1
#
_cell.length_a   1.000
_cell.length_b   1.000
_cell.length_c   1.000
_cell.angle_alpha   90.00
_cell.angle_beta   90.00
_cell.angle_gamma   90.00
#
_symmetry.space_group_name_H-M   'P 1'
#
loop_
_entity.id
_entity.type
_entity.pdbx_description
1 polymer ?
#
loop_
_entity_poly.entity_id
_entity_poly.type
_entity_poly.pdbx_seq_one_letter_code
_entity_poly.pdbx_strand_id
1 'polypeptide(L)'
;MGGHHHADVLVDPARRRRANLILWILLAPVGALAFVATLMLWPSGGIAPSPLNDVFDTANGVELSTGTVNRTVSETCLSTQGMDEVGGKELLCDISYVMPETGGASFALEVPPETTQSRPLVAGDKIKYLDLSHTTDSSAPYVFVDFVRSTPLALLGIAYAVVVCWVARWRGLRALAGLAGGLSFIVAFMIPALLEGKSPMLVGLTTSTIVMFAALYFAHGFSARTSTALLGTLFGLGVTAAIAVWATDAAALTGATEDSALTLSTVVPELSLSGLLLCGLLIAGMGVLNDVTITQSSAVWELAEIAPHSSAKQLFTAGMRIGRDHIASTVYTIAFAYAGAALPILVLVSLYDRPLVDTLTTGQMAEEIIRILVGSIGLVLAIPVTTAIAVAVVKATGPGAKAPEGGSKPSGRRALQPTGSEVD
;
A
#
# COMPACT_ATOMS: atom_id res chain seq x y z
N MET A 1 -17.62 46.43 -8.87
CA MET A 1 -18.93 46.61 -8.20
C MET A 1 -19.41 45.24 -7.73
N GLY A 2 -19.55 45.06 -6.41
CA GLY A 2 -20.10 43.87 -5.72
C GLY A 2 -19.18 42.63 -5.74
N GLY A 3 -18.45 42.22 -4.71
CA GLY A 3 -18.67 42.40 -3.28
C GLY A 3 -19.49 41.26 -2.68
N HIS A 4 -19.04 40.00 -2.82
CA HIS A 4 -19.52 38.88 -2.01
C HIS A 4 -18.36 38.30 -1.20
N HIS A 5 -18.00 39.03 -0.13
CA HIS A 5 -17.31 38.43 0.99
C HIS A 5 -18.27 37.41 1.61
N HIS A 6 -17.91 36.13 1.55
CA HIS A 6 -18.48 35.12 2.44
C HIS A 6 -18.14 35.56 3.86
N ALA A 7 -19.12 36.20 4.51
CA ALA A 7 -19.02 36.60 5.90
C ALA A 7 -18.66 35.35 6.71
N ASP A 8 -17.53 35.46 7.42
CA ASP A 8 -17.05 34.49 8.39
C ASP A 8 -18.21 33.97 9.23
N VAL A 9 -18.54 32.69 9.06
CA VAL A 9 -19.18 31.93 10.13
C VAL A 9 -18.19 32.03 11.28
N LEU A 10 -18.55 32.83 12.30
CA LEU A 10 -17.75 33.09 13.50
C LEU A 10 -17.50 31.78 14.25
N VAL A 11 -16.52 31.02 13.76
CA VAL A 11 -15.84 29.92 14.44
C VAL A 11 -15.02 30.59 15.54
N ASP A 12 -15.40 30.37 16.80
CA ASP A 12 -14.65 30.89 17.94
C ASP A 12 -13.17 30.43 17.80
N PRO A 13 -12.22 31.36 17.55
CA PRO A 13 -10.83 31.02 17.29
C PRO A 13 -10.18 30.31 18.49
N ALA A 14 -10.68 30.55 19.70
CA ALA A 14 -10.22 29.86 20.90
C ALA A 14 -10.66 28.39 20.92
N ARG A 15 -11.89 28.08 20.46
CA ARG A 15 -12.39 26.70 20.32
C ARG A 15 -11.63 25.93 19.25
N ARG A 16 -11.38 26.56 18.09
CA ARG A 16 -10.54 25.99 17.02
C ARG A 16 -9.12 25.68 17.52
N ARG A 17 -8.52 26.60 18.28
CA ARG A 17 -7.18 26.40 18.87
C ARG A 17 -7.17 25.25 19.88
N ARG A 18 -8.20 25.13 20.73
CA ARG A 18 -8.32 24.02 21.70
C ARG A 18 -8.48 22.67 21.02
N ALA A 19 -9.33 22.55 20.00
CA ALA A 19 -9.50 21.28 19.28
C ALA A 19 -8.21 20.84 18.58
N ASN A 20 -7.52 21.78 17.91
CA ASN A 20 -6.20 21.51 17.33
C ASN A 20 -5.19 21.10 18.40
N LEU A 21 -5.19 21.75 19.57
CA LEU A 21 -4.30 21.40 20.68
C LEU A 21 -4.53 19.96 21.14
N ILE A 22 -5.79 19.53 21.33
CA ILE A 22 -6.12 18.17 21.76
C ILE A 22 -5.65 17.14 20.71
N LEU A 23 -5.88 17.41 19.42
CA LEU A 23 -5.41 16.54 18.33
C LEU A 23 -3.89 16.41 18.36
N TRP A 24 -3.16 17.51 18.56
CA TRP A 24 -1.71 17.49 18.67
C TRP A 24 -1.20 16.83 19.95
N ILE A 25 -1.91 16.94 21.08
CA ILE A 25 -1.57 16.23 22.32
C ILE A 25 -1.65 14.71 22.11
N LEU A 26 -2.58 14.23 21.28
CA LEU A 26 -2.68 12.80 20.96
C LEU A 26 -1.65 12.36 19.90
N LEU A 27 -1.42 13.17 18.87
CA LEU A 27 -0.57 12.81 17.74
C LEU A 27 0.92 13.03 17.99
N ALA A 28 1.30 14.09 18.70
CA ALA A 28 2.70 14.43 18.91
C ALA A 28 3.49 13.35 19.67
N PRO A 29 2.95 12.70 20.74
CA PRO A 29 3.64 11.60 21.40
C PRO A 29 3.86 10.41 20.48
N VAL A 30 2.87 10.06 19.64
CA VAL A 30 2.98 8.95 18.70
C VAL A 30 4.02 9.27 17.61
N GLY A 31 3.98 10.47 17.05
CA GLY A 31 4.96 10.93 16.07
C GLY A 31 6.39 10.99 16.65
N ALA A 32 6.53 11.47 17.89
CA ALA A 32 7.81 11.51 18.59
C ALA A 32 8.33 10.10 18.88
N LEU A 33 7.47 9.18 19.32
CA LEU A 33 7.84 7.79 19.55
C LEU A 33 8.27 7.11 18.24
N ALA A 34 7.53 7.30 17.15
CA ALA A 34 7.88 6.76 15.84
C ALA A 34 9.21 7.34 15.32
N PHE A 35 9.46 8.64 15.55
CA PHE A 35 10.72 9.27 15.18
C PHE A 35 11.90 8.71 15.99
N VAL A 36 11.74 8.60 17.32
CA VAL A 36 12.74 7.95 18.18
C VAL A 36 12.98 6.50 17.77
N ALA A 37 11.91 5.73 17.51
CA ALA A 37 12.03 4.37 17.02
C ALA A 37 12.77 4.31 15.68
N THR A 38 12.52 5.25 14.78
CA THR A 38 13.25 5.35 13.50
C THR A 38 14.74 5.59 13.74
N LEU A 39 15.11 6.47 14.67
CA LEU A 39 16.52 6.72 15.01
C LEU A 39 17.18 5.50 15.68
N MET A 40 16.45 4.80 16.57
CA MET A 40 16.97 3.63 17.28
C MET A 40 17.08 2.38 16.38
N LEU A 41 16.17 2.24 15.42
CA LEU A 41 16.13 1.14 14.46
C LEU A 41 16.85 1.48 13.15
N TRP A 42 17.45 2.68 13.04
CA TRP A 42 18.12 3.11 11.82
C TRP A 42 19.23 2.11 11.48
N PRO A 43 19.31 1.63 10.23
CA PRO A 43 20.33 0.69 9.84
C PRO A 43 21.71 1.32 10.03
N SER A 44 22.57 0.59 10.73
CA SER A 44 23.93 1.02 11.06
C SER A 44 24.86 1.02 9.85
N GLY A 45 24.43 0.43 8.72
CA GLY A 45 25.25 0.26 7.54
C GLY A 45 26.33 -0.82 7.73
N GLY A 46 26.24 -1.60 8.81
CA GLY A 46 27.15 -2.70 9.12
C GLY A 46 27.01 -3.88 8.14
N ILE A 47 25.88 -3.94 7.43
CA ILE A 47 25.75 -4.77 6.23
C ILE A 47 26.19 -3.89 5.06
N ALA A 48 27.45 -4.04 4.65
CA ALA A 48 27.85 -3.55 3.35
C ALA A 48 26.88 -4.12 2.31
N PRO A 49 26.35 -3.34 1.36
CA PRO A 49 25.52 -3.86 0.29
C PRO A 49 26.38 -4.74 -0.62
N SER A 50 26.61 -6.00 -0.25
CA SER A 50 27.16 -7.08 -1.07
C SER A 50 27.03 -8.39 -0.29
N PRO A 51 26.17 -9.30 -0.77
CA PRO A 51 26.74 -10.50 -1.36
C PRO A 51 26.14 -10.90 -2.72
N LEU A 52 25.26 -10.09 -3.30
CA LEU A 52 24.64 -10.37 -4.60
C LEU A 52 24.38 -9.05 -5.36
N ASN A 53 25.21 -8.70 -6.34
CA ASN A 53 24.88 -7.60 -7.27
C ASN A 53 23.65 -7.94 -8.12
N ASP A 54 23.41 -9.24 -8.27
CA ASP A 54 22.24 -9.80 -8.93
C ASP A 54 21.77 -11.08 -8.19
N VAL A 55 20.51 -11.46 -8.35
CA VAL A 55 19.91 -12.64 -7.67
C VAL A 55 20.68 -13.95 -7.99
N PHE A 56 21.51 -13.93 -9.03
CA PHE A 56 22.29 -15.05 -9.56
C PHE A 56 23.81 -14.97 -9.29
N ASP A 57 24.27 -13.95 -8.58
CA ASP A 57 25.69 -13.70 -8.26
C ASP A 57 26.21 -14.61 -7.11
N THR A 58 25.54 -15.73 -6.87
CA THR A 58 25.86 -16.70 -5.80
C THR A 58 27.06 -17.59 -6.15
N ALA A 59 27.63 -17.48 -7.35
CA ALA A 59 28.77 -18.26 -7.81
C ALA A 59 29.84 -17.38 -8.49
N ASN A 60 31.10 -17.53 -8.08
CA ASN A 60 32.24 -16.83 -8.70
C ASN A 60 32.25 -17.04 -10.22
N GLY A 61 32.17 -15.96 -10.99
CA GLY A 61 32.28 -15.97 -12.46
C GLY A 61 30.95 -16.03 -13.23
N VAL A 62 29.80 -15.90 -12.56
CA VAL A 62 28.48 -15.76 -13.20
C VAL A 62 28.14 -14.28 -13.34
N GLU A 63 27.95 -13.80 -14.56
CA GLU A 63 27.61 -12.39 -14.82
C GLU A 63 26.20 -12.28 -15.43
N LEU A 64 25.30 -11.48 -14.81
CA LEU A 64 24.04 -11.13 -15.46
C LEU A 64 24.29 -10.02 -16.48
N SER A 65 24.07 -10.35 -17.75
CA SER A 65 24.25 -9.44 -18.87
C SER A 65 22.95 -9.19 -19.62
N THR A 66 22.97 -8.19 -20.50
CA THR A 66 21.87 -7.88 -21.41
C THR A 66 22.29 -8.02 -22.85
N GLY A 67 21.36 -8.46 -23.69
CA GLY A 67 21.60 -8.67 -25.11
C GLY A 67 20.35 -8.45 -25.94
N THR A 68 20.56 -8.27 -27.24
CA THR A 68 19.49 -8.11 -28.23
C THR A 68 19.40 -9.35 -29.10
N VAL A 69 18.19 -9.90 -29.22
CA VAL A 69 17.91 -11.05 -30.09
C VAL A 69 18.04 -10.61 -31.55
N ASN A 70 18.85 -11.32 -32.33
CA ASN A 70 18.99 -11.09 -33.77
C ASN A 70 18.02 -11.96 -34.57
N ARG A 71 17.93 -13.25 -34.22
CA ARG A 71 17.00 -14.20 -34.83
C ARG A 71 16.77 -15.37 -33.89
N THR A 72 15.65 -16.06 -34.08
CA THR A 72 15.27 -17.27 -33.36
C THR A 72 14.97 -18.36 -34.38
N VAL A 73 15.50 -19.56 -34.17
CA VAL A 73 15.32 -20.73 -35.05
C VAL A 73 15.06 -21.97 -34.21
N SER A 74 14.19 -22.86 -34.68
CA SER A 74 13.96 -24.14 -34.01
C SER A 74 14.99 -25.16 -34.54
N GLU A 75 15.94 -25.54 -33.69
CA GLU A 75 17.06 -26.43 -34.01
C GLU A 75 17.31 -27.40 -32.84
N THR A 76 18.25 -28.34 -32.96
CA THR A 76 18.59 -29.26 -31.87
C THR A 76 19.07 -28.50 -30.63
N CYS A 77 18.47 -28.75 -29.45
CA CYS A 77 18.84 -28.10 -28.20
C CYS A 77 20.33 -28.29 -27.90
N LEU A 78 21.04 -27.21 -27.57
CA LEU A 78 22.46 -27.21 -27.23
C LEU A 78 22.75 -28.14 -26.04
N SER A 79 21.78 -28.26 -25.13
CA SER A 79 21.81 -29.13 -23.94
C SER A 79 21.71 -30.63 -24.25
N THR A 80 21.14 -31.01 -25.40
CA THR A 80 20.92 -32.41 -25.80
C THR A 80 21.77 -32.86 -26.99
N GLN A 81 22.54 -31.95 -27.57
CA GLN A 81 23.35 -32.22 -28.75
C GLN A 81 24.34 -33.36 -28.50
N GLY A 82 24.36 -34.37 -29.37
CA GLY A 82 25.23 -35.54 -29.24
C GLY A 82 24.73 -36.62 -28.28
N MET A 83 23.56 -36.45 -27.64
CA MET A 83 22.96 -37.50 -26.81
C MET A 83 22.58 -38.74 -27.62
N ASP A 84 22.24 -38.60 -28.90
CA ASP A 84 21.91 -39.73 -29.78
C ASP A 84 23.08 -40.72 -29.92
N GLU A 85 24.33 -40.24 -29.83
CA GLU A 85 25.54 -41.07 -29.93
C GLU A 85 25.74 -42.00 -28.72
N VAL A 86 25.16 -41.65 -27.57
CA VAL A 86 25.20 -42.42 -26.32
C VAL A 86 23.85 -43.08 -26.00
N GLY A 87 22.93 -43.13 -26.97
CA GLY A 87 21.61 -43.77 -26.85
C GLY A 87 20.53 -42.91 -26.17
N GLY A 88 20.77 -41.61 -26.02
CA GLY A 88 19.78 -40.61 -25.63
C GLY A 88 18.92 -40.12 -26.80
N LYS A 89 18.17 -39.03 -26.59
CA LYS A 89 17.35 -38.37 -27.61
C LYS A 89 17.71 -36.90 -27.71
N GLU A 90 18.04 -36.45 -28.91
CA GLU A 90 18.10 -35.04 -29.25
C GLU A 90 16.69 -34.41 -29.26
N LEU A 91 16.55 -33.28 -28.59
CA LEU A 91 15.31 -32.50 -28.54
C LEU A 91 15.40 -31.31 -29.48
N LEU A 92 14.24 -30.83 -29.96
CA LEU A 92 14.14 -29.58 -30.72
C LEU A 92 13.78 -28.44 -29.77
N CYS A 93 14.56 -27.37 -29.82
CA CYS A 93 14.37 -26.16 -29.03
C CYS A 93 14.37 -24.92 -29.91
N ASP A 94 13.73 -23.86 -29.42
CA ASP A 94 13.92 -22.53 -30.00
C ASP A 94 15.25 -21.95 -29.50
N ILE A 95 16.19 -21.80 -30.42
CA ILE A 95 17.51 -21.22 -30.18
C ILE A 95 17.49 -19.77 -30.66
N SER A 96 17.74 -18.86 -29.73
CA SER A 96 17.89 -17.43 -30.01
C SER A 96 19.35 -17.07 -30.19
N TYR A 97 19.70 -16.45 -31.32
CA TYR A 97 21.02 -15.85 -31.51
C TYR A 97 21.02 -14.44 -30.94
N VAL A 98 21.78 -14.24 -29.87
CA VAL A 98 21.77 -13.01 -29.08
C VAL A 98 23.07 -12.24 -29.32
N MET A 99 22.96 -10.93 -29.49
CA MET A 99 24.10 -10.01 -29.55
C MET A 99 24.26 -9.33 -28.18
N PRO A 100 25.39 -9.50 -27.47
CA PRO A 100 25.64 -8.81 -26.20
C PRO A 100 25.59 -7.28 -26.35
N GLU A 101 25.01 -6.56 -25.39
CA GLU A 101 25.08 -5.09 -25.37
C GLU A 101 26.49 -4.57 -25.07
N THR A 102 27.30 -5.35 -24.36
CA THR A 102 28.72 -5.06 -24.07
C THR A 102 29.63 -5.16 -25.31
N GLY A 103 29.09 -5.65 -26.43
CA GLY A 103 29.83 -5.93 -27.66
C GLY A 103 30.45 -7.32 -27.65
N GLY A 104 30.57 -7.94 -28.83
CA GLY A 104 31.08 -9.29 -28.97
C GLY A 104 30.51 -10.02 -30.18
N ALA A 105 30.80 -11.31 -30.29
CA ALA A 105 30.15 -12.18 -31.27
C ALA A 105 28.74 -12.55 -30.80
N SER A 106 27.84 -12.82 -31.75
CA SER A 106 26.54 -13.38 -31.40
C SER A 106 26.72 -14.82 -30.94
N PHE A 107 26.02 -15.19 -29.86
CA PHE A 107 26.02 -16.54 -29.31
C PHE A 107 24.63 -17.15 -29.39
N ALA A 108 24.58 -18.48 -29.37
CA ALA A 108 23.33 -19.24 -29.34
C ALA A 108 22.84 -19.40 -27.90
N LEU A 109 21.57 -19.11 -27.67
CA LEU A 109 20.90 -19.21 -26.37
C LEU A 109 19.68 -20.13 -26.49
N GLU A 110 19.64 -21.18 -25.69
CA GLU A 110 18.47 -22.03 -25.56
C GLU A 110 17.41 -21.32 -24.71
N VAL A 111 16.19 -21.21 -25.24
CA VAL A 111 15.08 -20.53 -24.55
C VAL A 111 14.17 -21.56 -23.88
N PRO A 112 13.83 -21.39 -22.58
CA PRO A 112 12.88 -22.25 -21.89
C PRO A 112 11.52 -22.31 -22.60
N PRO A 113 10.91 -23.50 -22.76
CA PRO A 113 9.68 -23.68 -23.52
C PRO A 113 8.49 -22.92 -22.92
N GLU A 114 8.46 -22.68 -21.61
CA GLU A 114 7.42 -21.90 -20.94
C GLU A 114 7.41 -20.44 -21.43
N THR A 115 8.61 -19.92 -21.73
CA THR A 115 8.80 -18.56 -22.26
C THR A 115 8.26 -18.48 -23.68
N THR A 116 8.63 -19.42 -24.55
CA THR A 116 8.24 -19.41 -25.97
C THR A 116 6.76 -19.73 -26.18
N GLN A 117 6.16 -20.57 -25.32
CA GLN A 117 4.71 -20.81 -25.31
C GLN A 117 3.91 -19.54 -25.01
N SER A 118 4.41 -18.69 -24.12
CA SER A 118 3.75 -17.44 -23.75
C SER A 118 4.00 -16.34 -24.79
N ARG A 119 5.24 -16.20 -25.25
CA ARG A 119 5.66 -15.25 -26.28
C ARG A 119 6.99 -15.69 -26.92
N PRO A 120 7.04 -15.96 -28.22
CA PRO A 120 8.30 -16.27 -28.90
C PRO A 120 9.24 -15.07 -28.86
N LEU A 121 10.54 -15.31 -28.72
CA LEU A 121 11.58 -14.27 -28.83
C LEU A 121 11.72 -13.87 -30.29
N VAL A 122 11.61 -12.59 -30.58
CA VAL A 122 11.72 -12.04 -31.94
C VAL A 122 12.92 -11.12 -32.08
N ALA A 123 13.37 -10.92 -33.32
CA ALA A 123 14.45 -9.99 -33.62
C ALA A 123 14.17 -8.59 -33.05
N GLY A 124 15.15 -8.01 -32.36
CA GLY A 124 15.04 -6.73 -31.67
C GLY A 124 14.60 -6.80 -30.21
N ASP A 125 14.17 -7.96 -29.71
CA ASP A 125 13.87 -8.13 -28.29
C ASP A 125 15.13 -7.98 -27.44
N LYS A 126 15.02 -7.23 -26.35
CA LYS A 126 16.07 -7.10 -25.34
C LYS A 126 15.81 -8.09 -24.21
N ILE A 127 16.83 -8.89 -23.89
CA ILE A 127 16.75 -9.91 -22.85
C ILE A 127 17.89 -9.77 -21.85
N LYS A 128 17.69 -10.34 -20.67
CA LYS A 128 18.69 -10.60 -19.64
C LYS A 128 19.08 -12.07 -19.70
N TYR A 129 20.36 -12.35 -19.58
CA TYR A 129 20.90 -13.71 -19.59
C TYR A 129 22.06 -13.82 -18.60
N LEU A 130 22.30 -15.02 -18.09
CA LEU A 130 23.51 -15.34 -17.34
C LEU A 130 24.61 -15.79 -18.30
N ASP A 131 25.80 -15.22 -18.13
CA ASP A 131 27.03 -15.69 -18.76
C ASP A 131 27.76 -16.62 -17.79
N LEU A 132 27.81 -17.90 -18.13
CA LEU A 132 28.52 -18.96 -17.40
C LEU A 132 29.79 -19.40 -18.14
N SER A 133 30.20 -18.72 -19.21
CA SER A 133 31.37 -19.12 -20.02
C SER A 133 32.68 -19.16 -19.22
N HIS A 134 32.73 -18.48 -18.07
CA HIS A 134 33.88 -18.49 -17.16
C HIS A 134 33.80 -19.57 -16.06
N THR A 135 32.67 -20.27 -15.94
CA THR A 135 32.41 -21.26 -14.88
C THR A 135 32.14 -22.67 -15.39
N THR A 136 31.79 -22.81 -16.67
CA THR A 136 31.54 -24.11 -17.29
C THR A 136 32.11 -24.19 -18.70
N ASP A 137 32.68 -25.35 -19.04
CA ASP A 137 33.07 -25.71 -20.41
C ASP A 137 31.88 -26.33 -21.20
N SER A 138 30.65 -26.14 -20.71
CA SER A 138 29.42 -26.65 -21.35
C SER A 138 29.22 -26.06 -22.75
N SER A 139 28.59 -26.83 -23.64
CA SER A 139 28.13 -26.37 -24.96
C SER A 139 27.06 -25.26 -24.88
N ALA A 140 26.41 -25.10 -23.72
CA ALA A 140 25.39 -24.09 -23.46
C ALA A 140 25.77 -23.22 -22.24
N PRO A 141 26.78 -22.34 -22.34
CA PRO A 141 27.23 -21.52 -21.22
C PRO A 141 26.35 -20.29 -20.97
N TYR A 142 25.28 -20.10 -21.73
CA TYR A 142 24.38 -18.95 -21.59
C TYR A 142 22.98 -19.42 -21.19
N VAL A 143 22.39 -18.74 -20.19
CA VAL A 143 21.06 -19.10 -19.67
C VAL A 143 20.13 -17.90 -19.75
N PHE A 144 18.95 -18.10 -20.34
CA PHE A 144 17.91 -17.07 -20.39
C PHE A 144 17.41 -16.76 -18.97
N VAL A 145 17.30 -15.48 -18.63
CA VAL A 145 16.76 -15.03 -17.34
C VAL A 145 15.41 -14.37 -17.50
N ASP A 146 15.34 -13.27 -18.26
CA ASP A 146 14.10 -12.50 -18.37
C ASP A 146 14.14 -11.50 -19.55
N PHE A 147 13.01 -10.85 -19.85
CA PHE A 147 12.93 -9.74 -20.79
C PHE A 147 13.26 -8.39 -20.13
N VAL A 148 13.87 -7.48 -20.90
CA VAL A 148 14.06 -6.09 -20.47
C VAL A 148 12.77 -5.29 -20.70
N ARG A 149 12.12 -4.87 -19.60
CA ARG A 149 10.81 -4.16 -19.63
C ARG A 149 10.88 -2.67 -19.25
N SER A 150 12.07 -2.08 -19.21
CA SER A 150 12.27 -0.70 -18.73
C SER A 150 11.44 0.33 -19.50
N THR A 151 11.41 0.26 -20.83
CA THR A 151 10.66 1.20 -21.68
C THR A 151 9.14 1.12 -21.49
N PRO A 152 8.45 -0.04 -21.65
CA PRO A 152 7.01 -0.10 -21.48
C PRO A 152 6.56 0.26 -20.06
N LEU A 153 7.32 -0.14 -19.03
CA LEU A 153 7.02 0.23 -17.64
C LEU A 153 7.18 1.73 -17.40
N ALA A 154 8.24 2.36 -17.95
CA ALA A 154 8.44 3.80 -17.85
C ALA A 154 7.31 4.58 -18.55
N LEU A 155 6.89 4.15 -19.74
CA LEU A 155 5.77 4.77 -20.47
C LEU A 155 4.46 4.67 -19.68
N LEU A 156 4.17 3.51 -19.10
CA LEU A 156 2.98 3.32 -18.27
C LEU A 156 3.02 4.19 -17.00
N GLY A 157 4.19 4.27 -16.35
CA GLY A 157 4.39 5.12 -15.19
C GLY A 157 4.21 6.61 -15.50
N ILE A 158 4.74 7.08 -16.64
CA ILE A 158 4.55 8.46 -17.10
C ILE A 158 3.07 8.71 -17.43
N ALA A 159 2.41 7.80 -18.14
CA ALA A 159 1.00 7.93 -18.46
C ALA A 159 0.13 8.02 -17.19
N TYR A 160 0.38 7.15 -16.21
CA TYR A 160 -0.27 7.21 -14.90
C TYR A 160 -0.05 8.57 -14.20
N ALA A 161 1.20 9.03 -14.15
CA ALA A 161 1.54 10.31 -13.53
C ALA A 161 0.84 11.50 -14.22
N VAL A 162 0.76 11.50 -15.56
CA VAL A 162 0.05 12.52 -16.34
C VAL A 162 -1.44 12.51 -16.01
N VAL A 163 -2.10 11.35 -15.99
CA VAL A 163 -3.53 11.24 -15.66
C VAL A 163 -3.82 11.75 -14.24
N VAL A 164 -3.01 11.33 -13.26
CA VAL A 164 -3.15 11.78 -11.86
C VAL A 164 -2.96 13.29 -11.75
N CYS A 165 -1.92 13.85 -12.36
CA CYS A 165 -1.68 15.30 -12.35
C CYS A 165 -2.75 16.08 -13.12
N TRP A 166 -3.33 15.51 -14.18
CA TRP A 166 -4.40 16.15 -14.95
C TRP A 166 -5.70 16.24 -14.14
N VAL A 167 -6.10 15.14 -13.48
CA VAL A 167 -7.36 15.08 -12.72
C VAL A 167 -7.22 15.76 -11.35
N ALA A 168 -6.16 15.44 -10.60
CA ALA A 168 -5.96 15.91 -9.22
C ALA A 168 -5.08 17.18 -9.11
N ARG A 169 -4.54 17.69 -10.24
CA ARG A 169 -3.77 18.95 -10.32
C ARG A 169 -2.57 18.91 -9.36
N TRP A 170 -2.33 20.01 -8.64
CA TRP A 170 -1.26 20.11 -7.64
C TRP A 170 -1.36 19.08 -6.51
N ARG A 171 -2.58 18.65 -6.15
CA ARG A 171 -2.77 17.59 -5.15
C ARG A 171 -2.29 16.23 -5.69
N GLY A 172 -2.50 15.97 -6.98
CA GLY A 172 -1.98 14.79 -7.66
C GLY A 172 -0.46 14.71 -7.61
N LEU A 173 0.24 15.80 -7.91
CA LEU A 173 1.71 15.84 -7.83
C LEU A 173 2.22 15.58 -6.40
N ARG A 174 1.58 16.17 -5.39
CA ARG A 174 1.92 15.92 -3.98
C ARG A 174 1.68 14.47 -3.57
N ALA A 175 0.60 13.85 -4.06
CA ALA A 175 0.32 12.44 -3.81
C ALA A 175 1.39 11.53 -4.44
N LEU A 176 1.80 11.78 -5.69
CA LEU A 176 2.87 11.02 -6.36
C LEU A 176 4.22 11.17 -5.66
N ALA A 177 4.59 12.40 -5.27
CA ALA A 177 5.82 12.63 -4.51
C ALA A 177 5.76 12.00 -3.11
N GLY A 178 4.58 11.97 -2.46
CA GLY A 178 4.36 11.25 -1.21
C GLY A 178 4.52 9.73 -1.37
N LEU A 179 3.99 9.15 -2.44
CA LEU A 179 4.18 7.73 -2.79
C LEU A 179 5.66 7.41 -3.02
N ALA A 180 6.35 8.22 -3.81
CA ALA A 180 7.79 8.06 -4.04
C ALA A 180 8.57 8.15 -2.74
N GLY A 181 8.28 9.14 -1.89
CA GLY A 181 8.93 9.29 -0.57
C GLY A 181 8.67 8.10 0.35
N GLY A 182 7.45 7.56 0.37
CA GLY A 182 7.11 6.36 1.14
C GLY A 182 7.86 5.11 0.66
N LEU A 183 7.90 4.88 -0.66
CA LEU A 183 8.67 3.78 -1.25
C LEU A 183 10.18 3.94 -1.00
N SER A 184 10.72 5.15 -1.15
CA SER A 184 12.11 5.44 -0.82
C SER A 184 12.41 5.18 0.65
N PHE A 185 11.49 5.50 1.56
CA PHE A 185 11.66 5.20 2.98
C PHE A 185 11.64 3.69 3.26
N ILE A 186 10.79 2.91 2.58
CA ILE A 186 10.83 1.44 2.68
C ILE A 186 12.20 0.91 2.21
N VAL A 187 12.70 1.38 1.07
CA VAL A 187 13.99 0.92 0.51
C VAL A 187 15.18 1.35 1.36
N ALA A 188 15.17 2.58 1.91
CA ALA A 188 16.30 3.13 2.65
C ALA A 188 16.32 2.77 4.14
N PHE A 189 15.16 2.56 4.77
CA PHE A 189 15.04 2.28 6.19
C PHE A 189 14.54 0.86 6.48
N MET A 190 13.36 0.50 5.95
CA MET A 190 12.71 -0.78 6.31
C MET A 190 13.51 -2.00 5.83
N ILE A 191 13.88 -2.04 4.55
CA ILE A 191 14.62 -3.18 3.98
C ILE A 191 15.97 -3.38 4.70
N PRO A 192 16.85 -2.36 4.83
CA PRO A 192 18.13 -2.57 5.47
C PRO A 192 18.00 -2.88 6.97
N ALA A 193 17.03 -2.29 7.68
CA ALA A 193 16.78 -2.62 9.08
C ALA A 193 16.34 -4.09 9.27
N LEU A 194 15.52 -4.63 8.36
CA LEU A 194 15.14 -6.04 8.37
C LEU A 194 16.35 -6.95 8.10
N LEU A 195 17.19 -6.57 7.14
CA LEU A 195 18.42 -7.31 6.83
C LEU A 195 19.41 -7.33 8.01
N GLU A 196 19.47 -6.26 8.81
CA GLU A 196 20.25 -6.18 10.06
C GLU A 196 19.62 -6.95 11.23
N GLY A 197 18.61 -7.80 10.99
CA GLY A 197 17.98 -8.63 12.01
C GLY A 197 17.16 -7.84 13.05
N LYS A 198 16.82 -6.58 12.78
CA LYS A 198 15.96 -5.80 13.68
C LYS A 198 14.57 -6.42 13.73
N SER A 199 13.87 -6.23 14.86
CA SER A 199 12.51 -6.76 15.05
C SER A 199 11.56 -6.33 13.93
N PRO A 200 11.06 -7.26 13.10
CA PRO A 200 10.22 -6.89 11.97
C PRO A 200 8.95 -6.16 12.39
N MET A 201 8.29 -6.60 13.46
CA MET A 201 7.11 -5.94 14.00
C MET A 201 7.35 -4.45 14.30
N LEU A 202 8.46 -4.12 14.97
CA LEU A 202 8.78 -2.73 15.31
C LEU A 202 9.15 -1.92 14.07
N VAL A 203 9.92 -2.50 13.14
CA VAL A 203 10.29 -1.85 11.88
C VAL A 203 9.05 -1.56 11.03
N GLY A 204 8.15 -2.54 10.86
CA GLY A 204 6.92 -2.41 10.10
C GLY A 204 5.96 -1.37 10.71
N LEU A 205 5.76 -1.39 12.02
CA LEU A 205 4.90 -0.42 12.71
C LEU A 205 5.48 1.00 12.65
N THR A 206 6.79 1.13 12.83
CA THR A 206 7.51 2.43 12.74
C THR A 206 7.42 2.97 11.32
N THR A 207 7.72 2.15 10.32
CA THR A 207 7.63 2.49 8.90
C THR A 207 6.22 2.94 8.55
N SER A 208 5.21 2.16 8.94
CA SER A 208 3.82 2.48 8.65
C SER A 208 3.39 3.80 9.27
N THR A 209 3.77 4.01 10.54
CA THR A 209 3.45 5.24 11.25
C THR A 209 4.11 6.46 10.60
N ILE A 210 5.43 6.42 10.35
CA ILE A 210 6.17 7.54 9.75
C ILE A 210 5.67 7.87 8.35
N VAL A 211 5.50 6.84 7.50
CA VAL A 211 5.01 7.01 6.14
C VAL A 211 3.60 7.61 6.15
N MET A 212 2.72 7.17 7.04
CA MET A 212 1.39 7.77 7.20
C MET A 212 1.49 9.25 7.61
N PHE A 213 2.24 9.58 8.66
CA PHE A 213 2.41 10.97 9.09
C PHE A 213 2.91 11.86 7.94
N ALA A 214 3.94 11.41 7.23
CA ALA A 214 4.50 12.13 6.10
C ALA A 214 3.48 12.26 4.96
N ALA A 215 2.91 11.14 4.48
CA ALA A 215 2.03 11.11 3.34
C ALA A 215 0.74 11.92 3.56
N LEU A 216 0.09 11.80 4.72
CA LEU A 216 -1.14 12.50 5.05
C LEU A 216 -0.95 14.02 5.08
N TYR A 217 0.02 14.51 5.83
CA TYR A 217 0.26 15.95 5.93
C TYR A 217 0.89 16.51 4.65
N PHE A 218 1.70 15.72 3.94
CA PHE A 218 2.25 16.13 2.67
C PHE A 218 1.19 16.19 1.56
N ALA A 219 0.24 15.27 1.48
CA ALA A 219 -0.80 15.28 0.45
C ALA A 219 -1.94 16.28 0.78
N HIS A 220 -2.42 16.29 2.02
CA HIS A 220 -3.64 17.02 2.41
C HIS A 220 -3.37 18.31 3.19
N GLY A 221 -2.14 18.55 3.64
CA GLY A 221 -1.77 19.70 4.45
C GLY A 221 -2.15 19.57 5.93
N PHE A 222 -1.64 20.49 6.74
CA PHE A 222 -1.90 20.54 8.18
C PHE A 222 -3.28 21.12 8.47
N SER A 223 -4.21 20.27 8.91
CA SER A 223 -5.55 20.68 9.29
C SER A 223 -6.14 19.73 10.33
N ALA A 224 -7.15 20.19 11.09
CA ALA A 224 -7.90 19.33 12.00
C ALA A 224 -8.52 18.13 11.28
N ARG A 225 -8.97 18.33 10.04
CA ARG A 225 -9.53 17.30 9.15
C ARG A 225 -8.50 16.20 8.88
N THR A 226 -7.28 16.59 8.50
CA THR A 226 -6.16 15.68 8.25
C THR A 226 -5.71 14.96 9.52
N SER A 227 -5.59 15.68 10.64
CA SER A 227 -5.19 15.11 11.94
C SER A 227 -6.21 14.11 12.47
N THR A 228 -7.50 14.36 12.27
CA THR A 228 -8.55 13.40 12.61
C THR A 228 -8.47 12.14 11.77
N ALA A 229 -8.26 12.27 10.46
CA ALA A 229 -8.05 11.11 9.60
C ALA A 229 -6.85 10.29 10.08
N LEU A 230 -5.71 10.94 10.36
CA LEU A 230 -4.51 10.28 10.86
C LEU A 230 -4.75 9.54 12.19
N LEU A 231 -5.48 10.11 13.15
CA LEU A 231 -5.84 9.39 14.38
C LEU A 231 -6.67 8.13 14.10
N GLY A 232 -7.62 8.22 13.19
CA GLY A 232 -8.38 7.07 12.71
C GLY A 232 -7.50 6.00 12.08
N THR A 233 -6.55 6.41 11.25
CA THR A 233 -5.60 5.51 10.57
C THR A 233 -4.69 4.83 11.58
N LEU A 234 -4.17 5.57 12.58
CA LEU A 234 -3.32 5.01 13.64
C LEU A 234 -4.07 4.03 14.52
N PHE A 235 -5.34 4.30 14.83
CA PHE A 235 -6.20 3.35 15.51
C PHE A 235 -6.38 2.06 14.70
N GLY A 236 -6.75 2.19 13.41
CA GLY A 236 -6.91 1.04 12.52
C GLY A 236 -5.62 0.24 12.36
N LEU A 237 -4.47 0.92 12.24
CA LEU A 237 -3.16 0.30 12.16
C LEU A 237 -2.83 -0.47 13.45
N GLY A 238 -3.09 0.12 14.63
CA GLY A 238 -2.88 -0.54 15.91
C GLY A 238 -3.74 -1.79 16.10
N VAL A 239 -5.00 -1.73 15.67
CA VAL A 239 -5.89 -2.91 15.67
C VAL A 239 -5.40 -3.97 14.70
N THR A 240 -5.02 -3.58 13.48
CA THR A 240 -4.46 -4.47 12.47
C THR A 240 -3.22 -5.17 13.02
N ALA A 241 -2.30 -4.42 13.65
CA ALA A 241 -1.08 -4.94 14.26
C ALA A 241 -1.37 -5.95 15.37
N ALA A 242 -2.32 -5.65 16.27
CA ALA A 242 -2.68 -6.54 17.36
C ALA A 242 -3.27 -7.86 16.84
N ILE A 243 -4.19 -7.80 15.88
CA ILE A 243 -4.81 -8.99 15.30
C ILE A 243 -3.79 -9.76 14.45
N ALA A 244 -2.89 -9.08 13.74
CA ALA A 244 -1.85 -9.70 12.92
C ALA A 244 -0.93 -10.59 13.78
N VAL A 245 -0.44 -10.05 14.91
CA VAL A 245 0.41 -10.78 15.86
C VAL A 245 -0.33 -12.01 16.39
N TRP A 246 -1.58 -11.83 16.83
CA TRP A 246 -2.40 -12.93 17.31
C TRP A 246 -2.66 -13.99 16.24
N ALA A 247 -3.04 -13.60 15.02
CA ALA A 247 -3.40 -14.51 13.95
C ALA A 247 -2.19 -15.28 13.42
N THR A 248 -1.02 -14.63 13.33
CA THR A 248 0.23 -15.27 12.91
C THR A 248 0.63 -16.39 13.86
N ASP A 249 0.55 -16.14 15.17
CA ASP A 249 0.82 -17.16 16.19
C ASP A 249 -0.27 -18.24 16.24
N ALA A 250 -1.55 -17.85 16.28
CA ALA A 250 -2.68 -18.77 16.40
C ALA A 250 -2.85 -19.70 15.19
N ALA A 251 -2.47 -19.25 13.99
CA ALA A 251 -2.51 -20.05 12.76
C ALA A 251 -1.16 -20.68 12.40
N ALA A 252 -0.14 -20.54 13.26
CA ALA A 252 1.22 -21.05 13.03
C ALA A 252 1.81 -20.61 11.67
N LEU A 253 1.61 -19.36 11.29
CA LEU A 253 2.11 -18.82 10.02
C LEU A 253 3.63 -18.63 10.11
N THR A 254 4.36 -19.42 9.32
CA THR A 254 5.82 -19.39 9.31
C THR A 254 6.37 -18.31 8.38
N GLY A 255 5.59 -17.82 7.41
CA GLY A 255 6.07 -16.95 6.34
C GLY A 255 6.95 -17.67 5.31
N ALA A 256 7.07 -19.00 5.41
CA ALA A 256 7.93 -19.84 4.56
C ALA A 256 7.12 -20.57 3.48
N THR A 257 6.18 -19.86 2.85
CA THR A 257 5.21 -20.41 1.88
C THR A 257 5.58 -20.11 0.44
N GLU A 258 6.39 -19.07 0.20
CA GLU A 258 6.88 -18.68 -1.12
C GLU A 258 8.35 -19.06 -1.33
N ASP A 259 8.71 -19.42 -2.57
CA ASP A 259 10.10 -19.76 -2.95
C ASP A 259 11.08 -18.61 -2.66
N SER A 260 10.60 -17.38 -2.81
CA SER A 260 11.34 -16.14 -2.48
C SER A 260 11.72 -16.09 -1.00
N ALA A 261 10.77 -16.43 -0.11
CA ALA A 261 10.97 -16.47 1.33
C ALA A 261 11.92 -17.61 1.74
N LEU A 262 11.79 -18.78 1.12
CA LEU A 262 12.70 -19.91 1.33
C LEU A 262 14.13 -19.57 0.90
N THR A 263 14.30 -18.93 -0.26
CA THR A 263 15.60 -18.43 -0.73
C THR A 263 16.19 -17.45 0.29
N LEU A 264 15.38 -16.52 0.76
CA LEU A 264 15.80 -15.50 1.72
C LEU A 264 16.24 -16.10 3.06
N SER A 265 15.59 -17.17 3.53
CA SER A 265 16.01 -17.89 4.74
C SER A 265 17.39 -18.55 4.61
N THR A 266 17.82 -18.84 3.38
CA THR A 266 19.14 -19.41 3.09
C THR A 266 20.22 -18.33 3.01
N VAL A 267 19.89 -17.18 2.40
CA VAL A 267 20.85 -16.08 2.16
C VAL A 267 20.99 -15.17 3.39
N VAL A 268 19.92 -15.00 4.17
CA VAL A 268 19.88 -14.15 5.38
C VAL A 268 19.29 -14.94 6.55
N PRO A 269 20.06 -15.83 7.18
CA PRO A 269 19.55 -16.75 8.21
C PRO A 269 18.98 -16.05 9.45
N GLU A 270 19.43 -14.82 9.75
CA GLU A 270 18.94 -14.03 10.88
C GLU A 270 17.56 -13.39 10.62
N LEU A 271 17.06 -13.42 9.38
CA LEU A 271 15.79 -12.82 9.04
C LEU A 271 14.62 -13.71 9.48
N SER A 272 13.71 -13.13 10.28
CA SER A 272 12.45 -13.79 10.63
C SER A 272 11.43 -13.69 9.48
N LEU A 273 11.13 -14.83 8.83
CA LEU A 273 10.13 -14.91 7.77
C LEU A 273 8.70 -14.60 8.25
N SER A 274 8.31 -15.13 9.42
CA SER A 274 7.01 -14.81 10.03
C SER A 274 6.91 -13.33 10.41
N GLY A 275 8.02 -12.72 10.83
CA GLY A 275 8.12 -11.28 11.03
C GLY A 275 8.03 -10.48 9.72
N LEU A 276 8.60 -10.99 8.63
CA LEU A 276 8.48 -10.38 7.30
C LEU A 276 7.01 -10.41 6.81
N LEU A 277 6.31 -11.52 7.04
CA LEU A 277 4.87 -11.64 6.79
C LEU A 277 4.07 -10.59 7.59
N LEU A 278 4.33 -10.45 8.89
CA LEU A 278 3.70 -9.42 9.75
C LEU A 278 3.96 -8.00 9.22
N CYS A 279 5.21 -7.72 8.83
CA CYS A 279 5.60 -6.47 8.18
C CYS A 279 4.77 -6.19 6.92
N GLY A 280 4.71 -7.18 6.02
CA GLY A 280 3.94 -7.07 4.78
C GLY A 280 2.46 -6.79 5.04
N LEU A 281 1.88 -7.43 6.06
CA LEU A 281 0.50 -7.24 6.46
C LEU A 281 0.23 -5.81 6.98
N LEU A 282 1.16 -5.24 7.76
CA LEU A 282 1.06 -3.84 8.22
C LEU A 282 1.14 -2.84 7.07
N ILE A 283 2.10 -3.02 6.15
CA ILE A 283 2.28 -2.13 5.00
C ILE A 283 1.06 -2.18 4.08
N ALA A 284 0.54 -3.39 3.79
CA ALA A 284 -0.65 -3.56 2.98
C ALA A 284 -1.88 -2.89 3.62
N GLY A 285 -2.10 -3.10 4.92
CA GLY A 285 -3.22 -2.51 5.66
C GLY A 285 -3.19 -0.98 5.72
N MET A 286 -1.99 -0.40 5.91
CA MET A 286 -1.79 1.06 5.95
C MET A 286 -2.32 1.77 4.70
N GLY A 287 -2.06 1.22 3.50
CA GLY A 287 -2.42 1.86 2.24
C GLY A 287 -3.93 2.09 2.12
N VAL A 288 -4.72 1.08 2.47
CA VAL A 288 -6.19 1.15 2.42
C VAL A 288 -6.75 1.99 3.57
N LEU A 289 -6.17 1.89 4.76
CA LEU A 289 -6.59 2.69 5.92
C LEU A 289 -6.52 4.19 5.64
N ASN A 290 -5.46 4.65 4.97
CA ASN A 290 -5.27 6.07 4.66
C ASN A 290 -6.39 6.65 3.78
N ASP A 291 -6.78 5.93 2.73
CA ASP A 291 -7.83 6.37 1.80
C ASP A 291 -9.19 6.51 2.50
N VAL A 292 -9.54 5.49 3.29
CA VAL A 292 -10.83 5.44 3.97
C VAL A 292 -10.94 6.52 5.05
N THR A 293 -9.94 6.69 5.91
CA THR A 293 -10.07 7.64 7.03
C THR A 293 -10.06 9.09 6.55
N ILE A 294 -9.32 9.43 5.49
CA ILE A 294 -9.36 10.76 4.87
C ILE A 294 -10.72 11.05 4.27
N THR A 295 -11.29 10.08 3.55
CA THR A 295 -12.60 10.25 2.94
C THR A 295 -13.70 10.35 3.99
N GLN A 296 -13.65 9.52 5.03
CA GLN A 296 -14.60 9.57 6.15
C GLN A 296 -14.52 10.89 6.93
N SER A 297 -13.30 11.34 7.27
CA SER A 297 -13.09 12.63 7.90
C SER A 297 -13.68 13.75 7.01
N SER A 298 -13.32 13.78 5.73
CA SER A 298 -13.83 14.79 4.80
C SER A 298 -15.37 14.79 4.72
N ALA A 299 -16.00 13.62 4.61
CA ALA A 299 -17.46 13.51 4.55
C ALA A 299 -18.15 14.12 5.79
N VAL A 300 -17.65 13.85 6.99
CA VAL A 300 -18.21 14.42 8.23
C VAL A 300 -18.03 15.94 8.28
N TRP A 301 -16.89 16.46 7.81
CA TRP A 301 -16.66 17.89 7.73
C TRP A 301 -17.64 18.58 6.77
N GLU A 302 -17.83 18.05 5.56
CA GLU A 302 -18.77 18.60 4.58
C GLU A 302 -20.22 18.55 5.09
N LEU A 303 -20.63 17.44 5.73
CA LEU A 303 -21.96 17.33 6.34
C LEU A 303 -22.21 18.40 7.42
N ALA A 304 -21.18 18.72 8.21
CA ALA A 304 -21.29 19.71 9.27
C ALA A 304 -21.26 21.15 8.76
N GLU A 305 -20.54 21.42 7.67
CA GLU A 305 -20.54 22.72 7.01
C GLU A 305 -21.91 23.00 6.37
N ILE A 306 -22.56 22.00 5.78
CA ILE A 306 -23.89 22.12 5.18
C ILE A 306 -25.00 22.22 6.24
N ALA A 307 -24.88 21.50 7.37
CA ALA A 307 -25.89 21.49 8.44
C ALA A 307 -25.30 21.86 9.82
N PRO A 308 -24.94 23.14 10.07
CA PRO A 308 -24.25 23.56 11.29
C PRO A 308 -25.02 23.25 12.59
N HIS A 309 -26.35 23.27 12.53
CA HIS A 309 -27.24 23.05 13.68
C HIS A 309 -27.56 21.58 13.98
N SER A 310 -27.10 20.62 13.16
CA SER A 310 -27.34 19.19 13.43
C SER A 310 -26.74 18.76 14.76
N SER A 311 -27.37 17.84 15.49
CA SER A 311 -26.78 17.28 16.72
C SER A 311 -25.57 16.37 16.40
N ALA A 312 -24.71 16.11 17.39
CA ALA A 312 -23.60 15.16 17.23
C ALA A 312 -24.09 13.77 16.77
N LYS A 313 -25.22 13.31 17.32
CA LYS A 313 -25.84 12.04 16.94
C LYS A 313 -26.31 12.03 15.48
N GLN A 314 -26.88 13.13 15.00
CA GLN A 314 -27.30 13.27 13.60
C GLN A 314 -26.10 13.22 12.66
N LEU A 315 -25.02 13.96 12.95
CA LEU A 315 -23.79 13.93 12.14
C LEU A 315 -23.14 12.54 12.14
N PHE A 316 -23.05 11.88 13.31
CA PHE A 316 -22.49 10.53 13.40
C PHE A 316 -23.32 9.52 12.60
N THR A 317 -24.65 9.57 12.71
CA THR A 317 -25.54 8.65 11.99
C THR A 317 -25.46 8.86 10.47
N ALA A 318 -25.39 10.12 10.03
CA ALA A 318 -25.24 10.46 8.62
C ALA A 318 -23.87 10.03 8.08
N GLY A 319 -22.78 10.32 8.81
CA GLY A 319 -21.43 9.87 8.48
C GLY A 319 -21.32 8.35 8.41
N MET A 320 -21.88 7.63 9.39
CA MET A 320 -21.90 6.16 9.39
C MET A 320 -22.73 5.55 8.26
N ARG A 321 -23.72 6.27 7.71
CA ARG A 321 -24.42 5.80 6.49
C ARG A 321 -23.45 5.78 5.31
N ILE A 322 -22.71 6.88 5.09
CA ILE A 322 -21.66 6.96 4.07
C ILE A 322 -20.56 5.92 4.34
N GLY A 323 -20.14 5.80 5.59
CA GLY A 323 -19.14 4.83 6.01
C GLY A 323 -19.53 3.38 5.69
N ARG A 324 -20.80 3.00 5.89
CA ARG A 324 -21.29 1.65 5.54
C ARG A 324 -21.27 1.39 4.03
N ASP A 325 -21.60 2.39 3.22
CA ASP A 325 -21.51 2.26 1.76
C ASP A 325 -20.05 2.07 1.32
N HIS A 326 -19.12 2.81 1.94
CA HIS A 326 -17.67 2.63 1.72
C HIS A 326 -17.15 1.27 2.18
N ILE A 327 -17.62 0.73 3.32
CA ILE A 327 -17.26 -0.61 3.79
C ILE A 327 -17.59 -1.64 2.71
N ALA A 328 -18.84 -1.62 2.23
CA ALA A 328 -19.29 -2.58 1.21
C ALA A 328 -18.40 -2.52 -0.03
N SER A 329 -18.12 -1.31 -0.55
CA SER A 329 -17.25 -1.15 -1.71
C SER A 329 -15.82 -1.62 -1.45
N THR A 330 -15.24 -1.33 -0.28
CA THR A 330 -13.83 -1.65 -0.01
C THR A 330 -13.61 -3.14 0.21
N VAL A 331 -14.59 -3.84 0.82
CA VAL A 331 -14.56 -5.30 0.95
C VAL A 331 -14.45 -5.96 -0.42
N TYR A 332 -15.24 -5.51 -1.40
CA TYR A 332 -15.16 -6.04 -2.77
C TYR A 332 -13.83 -5.70 -3.44
N THR A 333 -13.35 -4.46 -3.29
CA THR A 333 -12.07 -4.04 -3.87
C THR A 333 -10.91 -4.88 -3.36
N ILE A 334 -10.79 -5.08 -2.04
CA ILE A 334 -9.74 -5.92 -1.44
C ILE A 334 -9.90 -7.36 -1.91
N ALA A 335 -11.10 -7.94 -1.76
CA ALA A 335 -11.33 -9.34 -2.10
C ALA A 335 -10.98 -9.65 -3.56
N PHE A 336 -11.41 -8.82 -4.51
CA PHE A 336 -11.11 -9.05 -5.92
C PHE A 336 -9.67 -8.75 -6.30
N ALA A 337 -9.01 -7.79 -5.65
CA ALA A 337 -7.59 -7.52 -5.89
C ALA A 337 -6.72 -8.74 -5.51
N TYR A 338 -6.95 -9.31 -4.32
CA TYR A 338 -6.22 -10.49 -3.87
C TYR A 338 -6.65 -11.77 -4.62
N ALA A 339 -7.94 -11.96 -4.89
CA ALA A 339 -8.39 -13.10 -5.71
C ALA A 339 -7.80 -13.05 -7.13
N GLY A 340 -7.67 -11.86 -7.71
CA GLY A 340 -7.01 -11.62 -8.98
C GLY A 340 -5.52 -12.01 -8.96
N ALA A 341 -4.80 -11.62 -7.91
CA ALA A 341 -3.39 -12.01 -7.72
C ALA A 341 -3.23 -13.52 -7.47
N ALA A 342 -4.19 -14.15 -6.79
CA ALA A 342 -4.18 -15.58 -6.47
C ALA A 342 -4.76 -16.48 -7.59
N LEU A 343 -5.11 -15.95 -8.77
CA LEU A 343 -5.73 -16.72 -9.85
C LEU A 343 -4.98 -18.01 -10.24
N PRO A 344 -3.63 -18.01 -10.41
CA PRO A 344 -2.92 -19.24 -10.74
C PRO A 344 -3.11 -20.34 -9.69
N ILE A 345 -3.09 -19.96 -8.41
CA ILE A 345 -3.32 -20.89 -7.29
C ILE A 345 -4.77 -21.36 -7.29
N LEU A 346 -5.75 -20.46 -7.50
CA LEU A 346 -7.17 -20.83 -7.58
C LEU A 346 -7.44 -21.82 -8.72
N VAL A 347 -6.80 -21.64 -9.88
CA VAL A 347 -6.89 -22.60 -10.99
C VAL A 347 -6.25 -23.93 -10.61
N LEU A 348 -5.06 -23.93 -10.00
CA LEU A 348 -4.40 -25.15 -9.55
C LEU A 348 -5.27 -25.92 -8.55
N VAL A 349 -5.90 -25.21 -7.60
CA VAL A 349 -6.83 -25.79 -6.62
C VAL A 349 -8.06 -26.39 -7.29
N SER A 350 -8.57 -25.78 -8.36
CA SER A 350 -9.71 -26.31 -9.10
C SER A 350 -9.42 -27.67 -9.78
N LEU A 351 -8.14 -28.01 -9.97
CA LEU A 351 -7.71 -29.30 -10.51
C LEU A 351 -7.54 -30.38 -9.44
N TYR A 352 -7.55 -30.02 -8.16
CA TYR A 352 -7.41 -30.97 -7.07
C TYR A 352 -8.76 -31.59 -6.68
N ASP A 353 -8.80 -32.92 -6.61
CA ASP A 353 -9.91 -33.68 -6.05
C ASP A 353 -9.84 -33.71 -4.51
N ARG A 354 -9.82 -32.52 -3.90
CA ARG A 354 -9.70 -32.30 -2.45
C ARG A 354 -10.87 -31.45 -1.96
N PRO A 355 -11.34 -31.63 -0.71
CA PRO A 355 -12.29 -30.71 -0.11
C PRO A 355 -11.75 -29.27 -0.12
N LEU A 356 -12.59 -28.33 -0.52
CA LEU A 356 -12.23 -26.90 -0.56
C LEU A 356 -11.67 -26.43 0.79
N VAL A 357 -12.28 -26.88 1.88
CA VAL A 357 -11.89 -26.52 3.25
C VAL A 357 -10.43 -26.90 3.54
N ASP A 358 -10.01 -28.11 3.17
CA ASP A 358 -8.63 -28.57 3.38
C ASP A 358 -7.62 -27.75 2.57
N THR A 359 -8.06 -27.21 1.43
CA THR A 359 -7.21 -26.39 0.59
C THR A 359 -7.07 -24.97 1.12
N LEU A 360 -8.16 -24.40 1.63
CA LEU A 360 -8.16 -23.06 2.24
C LEU A 360 -7.35 -23.01 3.54
N THR A 361 -7.14 -24.15 4.21
CA THR A 361 -6.34 -24.25 5.43
C THR A 361 -4.87 -24.59 5.18
N THR A 362 -4.44 -24.70 3.92
CA THR A 362 -3.00 -24.80 3.59
C THR A 362 -2.28 -23.51 3.95
N GLY A 363 -0.99 -23.59 4.33
CA GLY A 363 -0.23 -22.42 4.82
C GLY A 363 -0.28 -21.23 3.85
N GLN A 364 -0.05 -21.46 2.56
CA GLN A 364 -0.07 -20.40 1.54
C GLN A 364 -1.45 -19.73 1.42
N MET A 365 -2.54 -20.50 1.40
CA MET A 365 -3.90 -19.95 1.35
C MET A 365 -4.30 -19.27 2.66
N ALA A 366 -3.92 -19.85 3.79
CA ALA A 366 -4.19 -19.31 5.11
C ALA A 366 -3.53 -17.93 5.29
N GLU A 367 -2.29 -17.76 4.83
CA GLU A 367 -1.59 -16.47 4.85
C GLU A 367 -2.34 -15.39 4.06
N GLU A 368 -2.81 -15.69 2.85
CA GLU A 368 -3.58 -14.73 2.05
C GLU A 368 -4.95 -14.41 2.65
N ILE A 369 -5.67 -15.43 3.15
CA ILE A 369 -6.97 -15.22 3.81
C ILE A 369 -6.82 -14.36 5.06
N ILE A 370 -5.81 -14.65 5.89
CA ILE A 370 -5.53 -13.86 7.10
C ILE A 370 -5.13 -12.43 6.72
N ARG A 371 -4.31 -12.24 5.68
CA ARG A 371 -3.94 -10.91 5.17
C ARG A 371 -5.17 -10.07 4.79
N ILE A 372 -6.12 -10.67 4.06
CA ILE A 372 -7.38 -10.02 3.68
C ILE A 372 -8.24 -9.71 4.90
N LEU A 373 -8.46 -10.69 5.78
CA LEU A 373 -9.37 -10.54 6.93
C LEU A 373 -8.84 -9.55 7.96
N VAL A 374 -7.55 -9.65 8.33
CA VAL A 374 -6.94 -8.76 9.32
C VAL A 374 -6.93 -7.31 8.82
N GLY A 375 -6.54 -7.09 7.56
CA GLY A 375 -6.59 -5.77 6.94
C GLY A 375 -8.02 -5.21 6.88
N SER A 376 -9.00 -6.02 6.50
CA SER A 376 -10.41 -5.62 6.43
C SER A 376 -11.00 -5.31 7.82
N ILE A 377 -10.65 -6.07 8.87
CA ILE A 377 -11.14 -5.81 10.23
C ILE A 377 -10.62 -4.46 10.73
N GLY A 378 -9.31 -4.20 10.59
CA GLY A 378 -8.71 -2.93 10.96
C GLY A 378 -9.38 -1.75 10.24
N LEU A 379 -9.67 -1.92 8.95
CA LEU A 379 -10.38 -0.92 8.14
C LEU A 379 -11.81 -0.65 8.61
N VAL A 380 -12.61 -1.71 8.79
CA VAL A 380 -14.02 -1.60 9.20
C VAL A 380 -14.12 -0.91 10.56
N LEU A 381 -13.20 -1.18 11.48
CA LEU A 381 -13.16 -0.56 12.80
C LEU A 381 -12.61 0.88 12.78
N ALA A 382 -11.75 1.23 11.82
CA ALA A 382 -11.26 2.61 11.66
C ALA A 382 -12.37 3.59 11.28
N ILE A 383 -13.39 3.17 10.51
CA ILE A 383 -14.49 4.02 10.06
C ILE A 383 -15.32 4.63 11.20
N PRO A 384 -15.91 3.85 12.13
CA PRO A 384 -16.68 4.40 13.23
C PRO A 384 -15.83 5.26 14.17
N VAL A 385 -14.57 4.90 14.39
CA VAL A 385 -13.65 5.70 15.21
C VAL A 385 -13.33 7.03 14.54
N THR A 386 -12.98 7.03 13.26
CA THR A 386 -12.72 8.26 12.50
C THR A 386 -13.95 9.16 12.48
N THR A 387 -15.14 8.58 12.27
CA THR A 387 -16.41 9.31 12.28
C THR A 387 -16.67 9.94 13.64
N ALA A 388 -16.48 9.19 14.74
CA ALA A 388 -16.67 9.70 16.09
C ALA A 388 -15.69 10.84 16.42
N ILE A 389 -14.40 10.69 16.07
CA ILE A 389 -13.38 11.72 16.27
C ILE A 389 -13.74 12.97 15.45
N ALA A 390 -14.13 12.80 14.18
CA ALA A 390 -14.51 13.91 13.30
C ALA A 390 -15.71 14.69 13.85
N VAL A 391 -16.76 13.99 14.28
CA VAL A 391 -17.94 14.61 14.92
C VAL A 391 -17.54 15.37 16.19
N ALA A 392 -16.70 14.77 17.04
CA ALA A 392 -16.25 15.41 18.27
C ALA A 392 -15.45 16.70 17.99
N VAL A 393 -14.52 16.66 17.03
CA VAL A 393 -13.69 17.81 16.64
C VAL A 393 -14.55 18.91 16.01
N VAL A 394 -15.43 18.57 15.08
CA VAL A 394 -16.36 19.51 14.44
C VAL A 394 -17.28 20.15 15.47
N LYS A 395 -17.82 19.39 16.44
CA LYS A 395 -18.70 19.96 17.48
C LYS A 395 -17.95 20.79 18.51
N ALA A 396 -16.71 20.44 18.81
CA ALA A 396 -15.85 21.27 19.65
C ALA A 396 -15.49 22.61 18.97
N THR A 397 -15.43 22.64 17.63
CA THR A 397 -15.03 23.82 16.84
C THR A 397 -16.18 24.62 16.23
N GLY A 398 -17.38 24.05 16.10
CA GLY A 398 -18.53 24.70 15.49
C GLY A 398 -19.08 25.89 16.28
N PRO A 399 -19.97 26.71 15.67
CA PRO A 399 -20.59 27.84 16.33
C PRO A 399 -21.31 27.32 17.57
N GLY A 400 -20.83 27.72 18.75
CA GLY A 400 -21.38 27.27 20.01
C GLY A 400 -22.89 27.48 20.01
N ALA A 401 -23.66 26.46 20.39
CA ALA A 401 -25.08 26.62 20.62
C ALA A 401 -25.25 27.79 21.59
N LYS A 402 -25.72 28.95 21.10
CA LYS A 402 -26.20 30.00 21.99
C LYS A 402 -27.30 29.36 22.81
N ALA A 403 -27.15 29.39 24.14
CA ALA A 403 -28.24 29.09 25.04
C ALA A 403 -29.46 29.93 24.62
N PRO A 404 -30.70 29.41 24.74
CA PRO A 404 -31.88 30.23 24.48
C PRO A 404 -31.79 31.43 25.41
N GLU A 405 -31.70 32.64 24.85
CA GLU A 405 -31.79 33.87 25.64
C GLU A 405 -33.08 33.77 26.46
N GLY A 406 -32.91 33.81 27.78
CA GLY A 406 -34.01 33.70 28.73
C GLY A 406 -35.07 34.74 28.37
N GLY A 407 -36.29 34.24 28.16
CA GLY A 407 -37.44 35.06 27.82
C GLY A 407 -37.54 36.27 28.74
N SER A 408 -37.34 37.45 28.18
CA SER A 408 -37.70 38.69 28.84
C SER A 408 -39.20 38.65 29.09
N LYS A 409 -39.59 38.47 30.36
CA LYS A 409 -40.96 38.71 30.82
C LYS A 409 -41.38 40.12 30.38
N PRO A 410 -42.51 40.31 29.68
CA PRO A 410 -43.07 41.63 29.52
C PRO A 410 -43.61 42.08 30.89
N SER A 411 -42.92 43.03 31.51
CA SER A 411 -43.48 43.82 32.62
C SER A 411 -44.57 44.73 32.06
N GLY A 412 -45.74 44.73 32.71
CA GLY A 412 -46.97 45.29 32.16
C GLY A 412 -47.29 46.74 32.49
N ARG A 413 -48.52 47.12 32.09
CA ARG A 413 -49.33 48.33 32.40
C ARG A 413 -48.87 49.64 31.72
N ARG A 414 -49.73 50.52 31.18
CA ARG A 414 -51.21 50.65 31.07
C ARG A 414 -51.47 51.96 30.30
N ALA A 415 -52.45 52.01 29.39
CA ALA A 415 -53.28 53.20 29.19
C ALA A 415 -54.56 52.80 28.41
N LEU A 416 -55.70 52.87 29.09
CA LEU A 416 -57.01 52.93 28.45
C LEU A 416 -57.19 54.33 27.85
N GLN A 417 -57.82 54.41 26.67
CA GLN A 417 -58.69 55.53 26.33
C GLN A 417 -59.88 55.01 25.48
N PRO A 418 -61.13 55.40 25.81
CA PRO A 418 -62.34 54.99 25.09
C PRO A 418 -62.78 56.04 24.05
N THR A 419 -63.90 55.75 23.38
CA THR A 419 -64.66 56.51 22.35
C THR A 419 -64.16 56.24 20.92
N GLY A 420 -64.94 55.78 19.95
CA GLY A 420 -66.40 55.78 19.76
C GLY A 420 -66.74 56.75 18.63
N SER A 421 -67.07 56.24 17.44
CA SER A 421 -68.07 56.76 16.50
C SER A 421 -67.99 56.02 15.15
N GLU A 422 -69.16 55.54 14.73
CA GLU A 422 -69.53 55.20 13.36
C GLU A 422 -69.27 56.36 12.39
N VAL A 423 -69.12 56.07 11.09
CA VAL A 423 -70.05 56.45 10.01
C VAL A 423 -69.46 55.99 8.65
N ASP A 424 -70.32 55.27 7.92
CA ASP A 424 -70.36 54.92 6.48
C ASP A 424 -69.24 54.13 5.79
#